data_AF-A0A350ACI2-F1
#
_entry.id   AF-A0A350ACI2-F1
#
_cell.length_a   1.000
_cell.length_b   1.000
_cell.length_c   1.000
_cell.angle_alpha   90.00
_cell.angle_beta   90.00
_cell.angle_gamma   90.00
#
_symmetry.space_group_name_H-M   'P 1'
#
loop_
_entity.id
_entity.type
_entity.pdbx_description
1 polymer ?
#
loop_
_entity_poly.entity_id
_entity_poly.type
_entity_poly.pdbx_seq_one_letter_code
_entity_poly.pdbx_strand_id
1 'polypeptide(L)' 'VAENFDTYTKHLKLTKALLIGGVSFKEQDQLIDRGVDVLIATPGRLLDHFERGKLLLTGVQIMVVDEADRML' A
#
# COMPACT_ATOMS: atom_id res chain seq x y z
N VAL A 1 9.09 7.49 -1.26
CA VAL A 1 8.42 6.66 -2.32
C VAL A 1 7.06 7.22 -2.73
N ALA A 2 6.10 7.39 -1.81
CA ALA A 2 4.74 7.80 -2.15
C ALA A 2 4.64 9.14 -2.91
N GLU A 3 5.38 10.18 -2.51
CA GLU A 3 5.39 11.48 -3.22
C GLU A 3 5.93 11.37 -4.65
N ASN A 4 7.00 10.60 -4.83
CA ASN A 4 7.60 10.40 -6.15
C ASN A 4 6.66 9.69 -7.12
N PHE A 5 5.77 8.84 -6.61
CA PHE A 5 4.77 8.14 -7.43
C PHE A 5 3.96 9.12 -8.28
N ASP A 6 3.45 10.22 -7.69
CA ASP A 6 2.60 11.18 -8.42
C ASP A 6 3.35 11.85 -9.57
N THR A 7 4.66 12.02 -9.42
CA THR A 7 5.52 12.56 -10.47
C THR A 7 5.70 11.54 -11.59
N TYR A 8 5.99 10.28 -11.25
CA TYR A 8 6.25 9.23 -12.24
C TYR A 8 5.00 8.77 -12.98
N THR A 9 3.84 8.78 -12.32
CA THR A 9 2.57 8.34 -12.90
C THR A 9 1.74 9.47 -13.47
N LYS A 10 2.28 10.69 -13.59
CA LYS A 10 1.56 11.88 -14.07
C LYS A 10 0.79 11.69 -15.38
N HIS A 11 1.28 10.82 -16.25
CA HIS A 11 0.67 10.52 -17.56
C HIS A 11 0.05 9.12 -17.65
N LEU A 12 -0.05 8.41 -16.52
CA LEU A 12 -0.62 7.08 -16.41
C LEU A 12 -1.90 7.13 -15.58
N LYS A 13 -2.86 6.26 -15.91
CA LYS A 13 -4.08 6.09 -15.10
C LYS A 13 -3.85 5.02 -14.04
N LEU A 14 -2.92 5.29 -13.13
CA LEU A 14 -2.63 4.42 -12.00
C LEU A 14 -3.08 5.07 -10.70
N THR A 15 -3.71 4.28 -9.85
CA THR A 15 -4.15 4.64 -8.51
C THR A 15 -3.19 4.08 -7.47
N LYS A 16 -3.08 4.76 -6.33
CA LYS A 16 -2.27 4.29 -5.20
C LYS A 16 -3.01 4.38 -3.88
N ALA A 17 -2.62 3.55 -2.91
CA ALA A 17 -2.91 3.76 -1.50
C ALA A 17 -1.64 3.68 -0.66
N LEU A 18 -1.67 4.38 0.48
CA LEU A 18 -0.60 4.39 1.47
C LEU A 18 -1.12 3.79 2.79
N LEU A 19 -0.53 2.66 3.22
CA LEU A 19 -0.86 2.00 4.48
C LEU A 19 0.29 2.18 5.46
N ILE A 20 0.17 3.17 6.34
CA ILE A 20 1.20 3.50 7.35
C ILE A 20 0.59 3.68 8.73
N GLY A 21 1.44 3.59 9.76
CA GLY A 21 1.08 3.96 11.12
C GLY A 21 0.73 5.45 11.26
N GLY A 22 0.02 5.82 12.32
CA GLY A 22 -0.36 7.21 12.60
C GLY A 22 -1.57 7.74 11.80
N VAL A 23 -2.11 6.97 10.88
CA VAL A 23 -3.34 7.29 10.12
C VAL A 23 -4.48 6.33 10.51
N SER A 24 -5.72 6.83 10.45
CA SER A 24 -6.93 6.08 10.77
C SER A 24 -7.09 4.83 9.90
N PHE A 25 -7.42 3.69 10.52
CA PHE A 25 -7.75 2.46 9.80
C PHE A 25 -8.93 2.67 8.85
N LYS A 26 -9.98 3.36 9.30
CA LYS A 26 -11.18 3.58 8.50
C LYS A 26 -10.89 4.33 7.19
N GLU A 27 -10.00 5.32 7.23
CA GLU A 27 -9.61 6.06 6.03
C GLU A 27 -8.81 5.18 5.06
N GLN A 28 -7.92 4.35 5.60
CA GLN A 28 -7.15 3.38 4.81
C GLN A 28 -8.06 2.30 4.19
N ASP A 29 -9.01 1.76 4.97
CA ASP A 29 -10.03 0.79 4.51
C ASP A 29 -10.81 1.37 3.32
N GLN A 30 -11.29 2.61 3.44
CA GLN A 30 -12.03 3.28 2.37
C GLN A 30 -11.21 3.49 1.09
N LEU A 31 -9.88 3.62 1.20
CA LEU A 31 -9.00 3.75 0.04
C LEU A 31 -8.82 2.40 -0.67
N ILE A 32 -8.56 1.33 0.09
CA ILE A 32 -8.37 -0.01 -0.50
C ILE A 32 -9.67 -0.63 -0.99
N ASP A 33 -10.82 -0.32 -0.37
CA ASP A 33 -12.16 -0.78 -0.81
C ASP A 33 -12.52 -0.28 -2.22
N ARG A 34 -11.93 0.85 -2.66
CA ARG A 34 -12.11 1.36 -4.03
C ARG A 34 -11.30 0.58 -5.07
N GLY A 35 -10.36 -0.26 -4.63
CA GLY A 35 -9.34 -0.88 -5.47
C GLY A 35 -8.19 0.08 -5.74
N VAL A 36 -6.96 -0.46 -5.76
CA VAL A 36 -5.75 0.29 -6.09
C VAL A 36 -4.82 -0.52 -6.98
N ASP A 37 -4.14 0.15 -7.91
CA ASP A 37 -3.15 -0.49 -8.78
C ASP A 37 -1.81 -0.70 -8.06
N VAL A 38 -1.44 0.25 -7.18
CA VAL A 38 -0.18 0.19 -6.41
C VAL A 38 -0.43 0.46 -4.93
N LEU A 39 -0.06 -0.50 -4.10
CA LEU A 39 -0.13 -0.38 -2.65
C LEU A 39 1.27 -0.11 -2.08
N ILE A 40 1.44 0.99 -1.36
CA ILE A 40 2.66 1.33 -0.64
C ILE A 40 2.37 1.18 0.85
N ALA A 41 3.16 0.39 1.58
CA ALA A 41 2.86 0.11 2.97
C ALA A 41 4.11 -0.06 3.82
N THR A 42 4.01 0.24 5.12
CA THR A 42 4.96 -0.30 6.10
C THR A 42 4.59 -1.74 6.47
N PRO A 43 5.55 -2.63 6.73
CA PRO A 43 5.28 -4.06 6.93
C PRO A 43 4.21 -4.35 8.00
N GLY A 44 4.33 -3.71 9.17
CA GLY A 44 3.38 -3.90 10.26
C GLY A 44 1.96 -3.49 9.88
N ARG A 45 1.77 -2.34 9.22
CA ARG A 45 0.43 -1.89 8.84
C ARG A 45 -0.15 -2.72 7.69
N LEU A 46 0.68 -3.20 6.77
CA LEU A 46 0.25 -4.14 5.73
C LEU A 46 -0.30 -5.44 6.36
N LEU A 47 0.45 -6.02 7.31
CA LEU A 47 0.06 -7.23 8.01
C LEU A 47 -1.22 -7.02 8.82
N ASP A 48 -1.37 -5.89 9.53
CA ASP A 48 -2.60 -5.57 10.26
C ASP A 48 -3.85 -5.65 9.36
N HIS A 49 -3.78 -5.10 8.15
CA HIS A 49 -4.90 -5.11 7.19
C HIS A 49 -5.15 -6.49 6.59
N PHE A 50 -4.07 -7.24 6.32
CA PHE A 50 -4.15 -8.60 5.79
C PHE A 50 -4.78 -9.57 6.81
N GLU A 51 -4.30 -9.55 8.06
CA GLU A 51 -4.79 -10.43 9.14
C GLU A 51 -6.25 -10.15 9.50
N ARG A 52 -6.72 -8.91 9.36
CA ARG A 52 -8.13 -8.53 9.54
C ARG A 52 -9.03 -8.96 8.38
N GLY A 53 -8.47 -9.53 7.31
CA GLY A 53 -9.21 -9.93 6.11
C GLY A 53 -9.71 -8.74 5.27
N LYS A 54 -9.15 -7.54 5.47
CA LYS A 54 -9.49 -6.34 4.69
C LYS A 54 -8.71 -6.23 3.39
N LEU A 55 -7.58 -6.92 3.31
CA LEU A 55 -6.72 -6.92 2.14
C LEU A 55 -6.40 -8.36 1.74
N LEU A 56 -6.59 -8.68 0.46
CA LEU A 56 -6.13 -9.94 -0.13
C LEU A 56 -4.95 -9.64 -1.07
N LEU A 57 -3.84 -10.36 -0.89
CA LEU A 57 -2.64 -10.19 -1.71
C LEU A 57 -2.57 -11.17 -2.90
N THR A 58 -3.64 -11.93 -3.14
CA THR A 58 -3.68 -12.99 -4.17
C THR A 58 -3.50 -12.47 -5.60
N GLY A 59 -3.78 -11.19 -5.85
CA GLY A 59 -3.60 -10.54 -7.15
C GLY A 59 -2.24 -9.86 -7.35
N VAL A 60 -1.33 -9.93 -6.36
CA VAL A 60 -0.03 -9.25 -6.44
C VAL A 60 0.86 -9.97 -7.45
N GLN A 61 1.19 -9.28 -8.54
CA GLN A 61 2.12 -9.77 -9.56
C GLN A 61 3.58 -9.39 -9.28
N ILE A 62 3.78 -8.27 -8.60
CA ILE A 62 5.10 -7.72 -8.29
C ILE A 62 5.08 -7.24 -6.85
N MET A 63 6.06 -7.67 -6.07
CA MET A 63 6.31 -7.22 -4.71
C MET A 63 7.72 -6.62 -4.64
N VAL A 64 7.82 -5.41 -4.09
CA VAL A 64 9.09 -4.71 -3.87
C VAL A 64 9.27 -4.52 -2.38
N VAL A 65 10.43 -4.89 -1.87
CA VAL A 65 10.83 -4.64 -0.48
C VAL A 65 11.98 -3.65 -0.51
N ASP A 66 11.76 -2.47 0.06
CA ASP A 66 12.76 -1.41 0.18
C ASP A 66 13.39 -1.44 1.58
N GLU A 67 14.68 -1.10 1.69
CA GLU A 67 15.45 -1.15 2.95
C GLU A 67 15.26 -2.46 3.75
N ALA A 68 15.26 -3.62 3.07
CA ALA A 68 15.00 -4.93 3.67
C ALA A 68 16.01 -5.28 4.79
N ASP A 69 17.23 -4.74 4.70
CA ASP A 69 18.27 -4.87 5.72
C ASP A 69 17.92 -4.16 7.05
N ARG A 70 17.05 -3.14 7.01
CA ARG A 70 16.53 -2.45 8.20
C ARG A 70 15.27 -3.09 8.79
N MET A 71 14.70 -4.10 8.12
CA MET A 71 13.49 -4.80 8.57
C MET A 71 13.77 -6.03 9.43
N LEU A 72 15.06 -6.29 9.74
CA LEU A 72 15.53 -7.39 10.59
C LEU A 72 15.39 -7.11 12.08
#